data_AF-A0A371GTP7-F1
#
_entry.id   AF-A0A371GTP7-F1
#
_cell.length_a   1.000
_cell.length_b   1.000
_cell.length_c   1.000
_cell.angle_alpha   90.00
_cell.angle_beta   90.00
_cell.angle_gamma   90.00
#
_symmetry.space_group_name_H-M   'P 1'
#
loop_
_entity.id
_entity.type
_entity.pdbx_description
1 polymer ?
#
loop_
_entity_poly.entity_id
_entity_poly.type
_entity_poly.pdbx_seq_one_letter_code
_entity_poly.pdbx_strand_id
1 'polypeptide(L)'
;MAKRRRNRNGMEGIPRVYIEERLLQFQEEQDWDAMIDVLGLLLYRIVLFPYIEDYIDLTSIEAFLAKRDRGENPTMAVLAIDGEP
;
A
#
# COMPACT_ATOMS: atom_id res chain seq x y z
N MET A 1 2.88 -13.20 17.79
CA MET A 1 3.29 -11.79 17.64
C MET A 1 4.01 -11.64 16.31
N ALA A 2 3.37 -11.06 15.29
CA ALA A 2 3.98 -10.87 13.99
C ALA A 2 5.10 -9.83 14.10
N LYS A 3 6.33 -10.24 13.84
CA LYS A 3 7.54 -9.41 13.90
C LYS A 3 7.38 -8.27 12.88
N ARG A 4 7.20 -7.03 13.34
CA ARG A 4 7.11 -5.82 12.50
C ARG A 4 8.30 -5.79 11.54
N ARG A 5 8.05 -5.93 10.24
CA ARG A 5 9.10 -5.84 9.20
C ARG A 5 9.35 -4.36 8.94
N ARG A 6 10.31 -3.79 9.66
CA ARG A 6 10.82 -2.43 9.41
C ARG A 6 11.88 -2.49 8.32
N ASN A 7 11.86 -1.55 7.38
CA ASN A 7 12.97 -1.40 6.43
C ASN A 7 14.21 -0.82 7.15
N ARG A 8 15.33 -0.66 6.42
CA ARG A 8 16.62 -0.15 6.95
C ARG A 8 16.53 1.22 7.67
N ASN A 9 15.47 1.99 7.41
CA ASN A 9 15.20 3.31 7.98
C ASN A 9 14.16 3.28 9.11
N GLY A 10 13.72 2.09 9.57
CA GLY A 10 12.72 1.96 10.63
C GLY A 10 11.26 2.12 10.19
N MET A 11 11.02 2.41 8.91
CA MET A 11 9.68 2.55 8.32
C MET A 11 8.99 1.18 8.21
N GLU A 12 7.76 1.08 8.71
CA GLU A 12 6.91 -0.11 8.55
C GLU A 12 6.35 -0.16 7.13
N GLY A 13 6.58 -1.28 6.44
CA GLY A 13 6.14 -1.42 5.06
C GLY A 13 6.45 -2.80 4.48
N ILE A 14 5.86 -3.08 3.33
CA ILE A 14 6.01 -4.34 2.61
C ILE A 14 6.95 -4.12 1.43
N PRO A 15 7.97 -4.98 1.22
CA PRO A 15 8.82 -4.90 0.03
C PRO A 15 7.96 -4.94 -1.23
N ARG A 16 8.22 -4.03 -2.17
CA ARG A 16 7.47 -3.96 -3.44
C ARG A 16 7.49 -5.28 -4.20
N VAL A 17 8.66 -5.93 -4.26
CA VAL A 17 8.85 -7.22 -4.94
C VAL A 17 7.88 -8.29 -4.41
N TYR A 18 7.64 -8.32 -3.09
CA TYR A 18 6.70 -9.28 -2.52
C TYR A 18 5.26 -9.02 -2.99
N ILE A 19 4.88 -7.75 -3.15
CA ILE A 19 3.56 -7.38 -3.65
C ILE A 19 3.41 -7.73 -5.14
N GLU A 20 4.48 -7.57 -5.92
CA GLU A 20 4.51 -7.97 -7.34
C GLU A 20 4.44 -9.49 -7.51
N GLU A 21 5.11 -10.26 -6.65
CA GLU A 21 4.97 -11.72 -6.63
C GLU A 21 3.54 -12.14 -6.31
N ARG A 22 2.89 -11.49 -5.33
CA ARG A 22 1.48 -11.74 -5.00
C ARG A 22 0.53 -11.39 -6.15
N LEU A 23 0.83 -10.34 -6.90
CA LEU A 23 0.07 -9.98 -8.10
C LEU A 23 0.09 -11.10 -9.14
N LEU A 24 1.27 -11.65 -9.42
CA LEU A 24 1.43 -12.77 -10.36
C LEU A 24 0.72 -14.01 -9.87
N GLN A 25 0.79 -14.31 -8.57
CA GLN A 25 0.07 -15.41 -7.96
C GLN A 25 -1.46 -15.28 -8.14
N PHE A 26 -2.03 -14.10 -7.88
CA PHE A 26 -3.47 -13.89 -8.07
C PHE A 26 -3.90 -14.00 -9.54
N GLN A 27 -3.03 -13.63 -10.47
CA GLN A 27 -3.26 -13.86 -11.90
C GLN A 27 -3.32 -15.36 -12.24
N GLU A 28 -2.41 -16.18 -11.67
CA GLU A 28 -2.43 -17.63 -11.86
C GLU A 28 -3.67 -18.28 -11.24
N GLU A 29 -4.08 -17.80 -10.06
CA GLU A 29 -5.26 -18.26 -9.34
C GLU A 29 -6.59 -17.75 -9.96
N GLN A 30 -6.52 -16.85 -10.95
CA GLN A 30 -7.66 -16.14 -11.56
C GLN A 30 -8.52 -15.37 -10.54
N ASP A 31 -7.92 -14.97 -9.42
CA ASP A 31 -8.55 -14.11 -8.44
C ASP A 31 -8.45 -12.65 -8.90
N TRP A 32 -9.33 -12.28 -9.83
CA TRP A 32 -9.33 -10.98 -10.48
C TRP A 32 -9.59 -9.83 -9.50
N ASP A 33 -10.43 -10.04 -8.48
CA ASP A 33 -10.71 -9.02 -7.46
C ASP A 33 -9.45 -8.71 -6.65
N ALA A 34 -8.76 -9.74 -6.13
CA ALA A 34 -7.51 -9.55 -5.41
C ALA A 34 -6.39 -8.99 -6.31
N MET A 35 -6.36 -9.39 -7.58
CA MET A 35 -5.40 -8.87 -8.55
C MET A 35 -5.59 -7.36 -8.79
N ILE A 36 -6.83 -6.91 -8.98
CA ILE A 36 -7.17 -5.49 -9.18
C ILE A 36 -6.84 -4.68 -7.93
N ASP A 37 -7.11 -5.22 -6.74
CA ASP A 37 -6.74 -4.59 -5.47
C ASP A 37 -5.22 -4.35 -5.35
N VAL A 38 -4.42 -5.38 -5.67
CA VAL A 38 -2.96 -5.29 -5.62
C VAL A 38 -2.41 -4.33 -6.68
N LEU A 39 -2.96 -4.35 -7.91
CA LEU A 39 -2.61 -3.38 -8.94
C LEU A 39 -2.94 -1.95 -8.51
N GLY A 40 -4.11 -1.75 -7.92
CA GLY A 40 -4.56 -0.47 -7.40
C GLY A 40 -3.58 0.08 -6.36
N LEU A 41 -3.15 -0.75 -5.40
CA LEU A 41 -2.17 -0.37 -4.39
C LEU A 41 -0.82 0.05 -5.00
N LEU A 42 -0.33 -0.70 -6.00
CA LEU A 42 0.93 -0.37 -6.69
C LEU A 42 0.85 0.96 -7.42
N LEU A 43 -0.25 1.23 -8.13
CA LEU A 43 -0.47 2.48 -8.84
C LEU A 43 -0.65 3.66 -7.89
N TYR A 44 -1.40 3.47 -6.80
CA TYR A 44 -1.68 4.50 -5.82
C TYR A 44 -0.41 5.01 -5.15
N ARG A 45 0.52 4.11 -4.85
CA ARG A 45 1.86 4.46 -4.37
C ARG A 45 2.65 5.29 -5.38
N ILE A 46 2.63 4.92 -6.66
CA ILE A 46 3.33 5.68 -7.71
C ILE A 46 2.79 7.11 -7.80
N VAL A 47 1.49 7.28 -7.64
CA VAL A 47 0.82 8.60 -7.68
C VAL A 47 1.10 9.43 -6.43
N LEU A 48 1.02 8.83 -5.23
CA LEU A 48 1.17 9.56 -3.96
C LEU A 48 2.63 9.77 -3.52
N PHE A 49 3.50 8.78 -3.76
CA PHE A 49 4.85 8.73 -3.23
C PHE A 49 5.87 8.32 -4.31
N PRO A 50 6.09 9.15 -5.35
CA PRO A 50 6.95 8.81 -6.48
C PRO A 50 8.43 8.62 -6.11
N TYR A 51 8.85 9.03 -4.91
CA TYR A 51 10.26 8.99 -4.45
C TYR A 51 10.61 7.83 -3.52
N ILE A 52 9.64 7.02 -3.08
CA ILE A 52 9.92 5.83 -2.27
C ILE A 52 10.12 4.68 -3.25
N GLU A 53 11.31 4.09 -3.32
CA GLU A 53 11.64 3.21 -4.45
C GLU A 53 11.28 1.74 -4.20
N ASP A 54 11.52 1.18 -3.01
CA ASP A 54 11.47 -0.30 -2.84
C ASP A 54 10.45 -0.86 -1.83
N TYR A 55 9.71 -0.01 -1.11
CA TYR A 55 8.74 -0.43 -0.09
C TYR A 55 7.40 0.27 -0.24
N ILE A 56 6.31 -0.47 -0.09
CA ILE A 56 4.98 0.09 0.16
C ILE A 56 4.88 0.39 1.64
N ASP A 57 4.90 1.66 2.01
CA ASP A 57 4.73 2.09 3.40
C ASP A 57 3.29 1.89 3.89
N LEU A 58 3.14 1.83 5.22
CA LEU A 58 1.84 1.65 5.87
C LEU A 58 0.86 2.77 5.51
N THR A 59 1.32 4.03 5.42
CA THR A 59 0.49 5.19 5.08
C THR A 59 -0.16 5.04 3.70
N SER A 60 0.58 4.51 2.72
CA SER A 60 0.08 4.22 1.37
C SER A 60 -1.01 3.15 1.40
N ILE A 61 -0.82 2.10 2.22
CA ILE A 61 -1.80 1.03 2.38
C ILE A 61 -3.07 1.57 3.03
N GLU A 62 -2.95 2.33 4.12
CA GLU A 62 -4.09 2.92 4.82
C GLU A 62 -4.86 3.90 3.94
N ALA A 63 -4.16 4.78 3.22
CA ALA A 63 -4.78 5.71 2.30
C ALA A 63 -5.46 5.00 1.11
N PHE A 64 -4.89 3.89 0.62
CA PHE A 64 -5.52 3.07 -0.43
C PHE A 64 -6.80 2.40 0.10
N LEU A 65 -6.74 1.77 1.27
CA LEU A 65 -7.88 1.11 1.89
C LEU A 65 -9.01 2.11 2.19
N ALA A 66 -8.69 3.29 2.72
CA ALA A 66 -9.67 4.35 2.94
C ALA A 66 -10.35 4.77 1.63
N LYS A 67 -9.58 4.91 0.55
CA LYS A 67 -10.13 5.25 -0.77
C LYS A 67 -11.00 4.14 -1.33
N ARG A 68 -10.56 2.89 -1.26
CA ARG A 68 -11.25 1.72 -1.82
C ARG A 68 -12.52 1.39 -1.06
N ASP A 69 -12.44 1.29 0.27
CA ASP A 69 -13.51 0.74 1.09
C ASP A 69 -14.56 1.81 1.46
N ARG A 70 -14.15 3.08 1.53
CA ARG A 70 -15.01 4.19 2.00
C ARG A 70 -15.22 5.29 0.97
N GLY A 71 -14.53 5.25 -0.17
CA GLY A 71 -14.56 6.31 -1.18
C GLY A 71 -13.85 7.61 -0.77
N GLU A 72 -13.23 7.63 0.42
CA GLU A 72 -12.61 8.81 1.05
C GLU A 72 -11.45 9.35 0.20
N ASN A 73 -11.21 10.66 0.26
CA ASN A 73 -10.11 11.26 -0.50
C ASN A 73 -8.75 10.92 0.15
N PRO A 74 -7.77 10.30 -0.55
CA PRO A 74 -6.39 10.08 -0.10
C PRO A 74 -5.81 11.20 0.75
N THR A 75 -5.99 12.43 0.29
CA THR A 75 -5.39 13.62 0.88
C THR A 75 -5.91 13.86 2.29
N MET A 76 -7.18 13.57 2.57
CA MET A 76 -7.77 13.72 3.90
C MET A 76 -7.25 12.65 4.88
N ALA A 77 -7.04 11.42 4.39
CA ALA A 77 -6.51 10.34 5.22
C ALA A 77 -5.05 10.58 5.61
N VAL A 78 -4.22 11.05 4.67
CA VAL A 78 -2.81 11.41 4.94
C VAL A 78 -2.72 12.61 5.89
N LEU A 79 -3.56 13.64 5.71
CA LEU A 79 -3.58 14.81 6.60
C LEU A 79 -4.09 14.51 8.01
N ALA A 80 -4.94 13.50 8.20
CA ALA A 80 -5.39 13.08 9.53
C ALA A 80 -4.29 12.34 10.32
N ILE A 81 -3.33 11.71 9.62
CA ILE A 81 -2.21 11.00 10.25
C ILE A 81 -1.15 11.99 10.77
N ASP A 82 -0.99 13.14 10.12
CA ASP A 82 -0.04 14.20 10.51
C ASP A 82 -0.62 15.21 11.51
N GLY A 83 -1.89 15.03 11.90
CA GLY A 83 -2.62 15.90 12.83
C GLY A 83 -3.01 15.19 14.12
N GLU A 84 -2.04 14.90 15.00
CA GLU A 84 -2.29 14.73 16.44
C GLU A 84 -1.79 15.99 17.18
N PRO A 85 -2.48 16.42 18.26
CA PRO A 85 -2.20 17.64 19.03
C PRO A 85 -0.88 17.65 19.80
#